data_AF-A0A7S1RH94-F1
#
_entry.id   AF-A0A7S1RH94-F1
#
_cell.length_a   1.000
_cell.length_b   1.000
_cell.length_c   1.000
_cell.angle_alpha   90.00
_cell.angle_beta   90.00
_cell.angle_gamma   90.00
#
_symmetry.space_group_name_H-M   'P 1'
#
loop_
_entity.id
_entity.type
_entity.pdbx_description
1 polymer ?
#
loop_
_entity_poly.entity_id
_entity_poly.type
_entity_poly.pdbx_seq_one_letter_code
_entity_poly.pdbx_strand_id
1 'polypeptide(L)'
;LHDIYANNGTKAATERLTCALEKLAEGNAAAAVEALAFVVDDLVRRAPRTCESAKLHSLVSRAKELHRKNNLTAVAAALQEAKTKVAAFPLEQVEDEMLRNCHILFGTLATVGRYALRRKVGRIVR
;
A
#
# COMPACT_ATOMS: atom_id res chain seq x y z
N LEU A 1 8.47 -19.36 -5.31
CA LEU A 1 8.26 -18.13 -6.11
C LEU A 1 7.13 -17.30 -5.54
N HIS A 2 6.02 -17.93 -5.14
CA HIS A 2 4.83 -17.36 -4.49
C HIS A 2 5.13 -16.62 -3.18
N ASP A 3 5.79 -17.28 -2.22
CA ASP A 3 6.24 -16.68 -0.96
C ASP A 3 7.19 -15.47 -1.10
N ILE A 4 7.80 -15.26 -2.28
CA ILE A 4 8.82 -14.22 -2.46
C ILE A 4 8.15 -12.85 -2.67
N TYR A 5 7.02 -12.76 -3.36
CA TYR A 5 6.43 -11.46 -3.74
C TYR A 5 5.67 -10.78 -2.60
N ALA A 6 4.83 -11.53 -1.87
CA ALA A 6 4.12 -10.99 -0.70
C ALA A 6 5.10 -10.65 0.44
N ASN A 7 6.07 -11.52 0.69
CA ASN A 7 7.13 -11.30 1.67
C ASN A 7 8.01 -10.08 1.31
N ASN A 8 8.40 -9.91 0.04
CA ASN A 8 9.13 -8.72 -0.38
C ASN A 8 8.27 -7.44 -0.27
N GLY A 9 6.96 -7.53 -0.51
CA GLY A 9 6.04 -6.39 -0.38
C GLY A 9 5.89 -5.90 1.06
N THR A 10 5.60 -6.81 2.01
CA THR A 10 5.45 -6.49 3.43
C THR A 10 6.80 -6.11 4.07
N LYS A 11 7.90 -6.76 3.68
CA LYS A 11 9.26 -6.41 4.10
C LYS A 11 9.64 -5.01 3.64
N ALA A 12 9.46 -4.69 2.35
CA ALA A 12 9.77 -3.37 1.83
C ALA A 12 8.88 -2.27 2.41
N ALA A 13 7.62 -2.58 2.77
CA ALA A 13 6.76 -1.65 3.51
C ALA A 13 7.28 -1.43 4.94
N THR A 14 7.73 -2.48 5.62
CA THR A 14 8.31 -2.43 6.97
C THR A 14 9.62 -1.62 6.99
N GLU A 15 10.47 -1.79 5.99
CA GLU A 15 11.71 -1.01 5.81
C GLU A 15 11.41 0.48 5.60
N ARG A 16 10.42 0.81 4.74
CA ARG A 16 9.99 2.20 4.53
C ARG A 16 9.41 2.83 5.78
N LEU A 17 8.65 2.09 6.58
CA LEU A 17 8.13 2.58 7.87
C LEU A 17 9.25 2.79 8.89
N THR A 18 10.31 1.99 8.84
CA THR A 18 11.52 2.19 9.65
C THR A 18 12.22 3.50 9.26
N CYS A 19 12.42 3.73 7.96
CA CYS A 19 12.96 5.01 7.46
C CYS A 19 12.07 6.20 7.84
N ALA A 20 10.75 6.05 7.85
CA ALA A 20 9.85 7.11 8.29
C ALA A 20 9.99 7.43 9.80
N LEU A 21 10.26 6.42 10.63
CA LEU A 21 10.58 6.62 12.05
C LEU A 21 11.93 7.34 12.24
N GLU A 22 12.94 7.03 11.43
CA GLU A 22 14.23 7.72 11.44
C GLU A 22 14.07 9.21 11.08
N LYS A 23 13.31 9.51 10.02
CA LYS A 23 12.98 10.89 9.64
C LYS A 23 12.27 11.64 10.76
N LEU A 24 11.40 10.98 11.52
CA LEU A 24 10.75 11.58 12.68
C LEU A 24 11.75 11.89 13.80
N ALA A 25 12.72 10.99 14.05
CA ALA A 25 13.79 11.21 15.02
C ALA A 25 14.73 12.36 14.63
N GLU A 26 14.91 12.59 13.33
CA GLU A 26 15.61 13.77 12.77
C GLU A 26 14.78 15.07 12.85
N GLY A 27 13.56 15.01 13.39
CA GLY A 27 12.66 16.17 13.51
C GLY A 27 11.78 16.43 12.28
N ASN A 28 11.85 15.58 11.25
CA ASN A 28 11.06 15.73 10.03
C ASN A 28 9.72 14.96 10.11
N ALA A 29 8.83 15.45 10.96
CA ALA A 29 7.53 14.82 11.20
C ALA A 29 6.61 14.83 9.98
N ALA A 30 6.67 15.87 9.15
CA ALA A 30 5.88 15.96 7.92
C ALA A 30 6.25 14.83 6.94
N ALA A 31 7.55 14.66 6.66
CA ALA A 31 8.02 13.60 5.78
C ALA A 31 7.72 12.19 6.34
N ALA A 32 7.75 12.00 7.66
CA ALA A 32 7.39 10.74 8.30
C ALA A 32 5.91 10.39 8.07
N VAL A 33 5.00 11.36 8.25
CA VAL A 33 3.55 11.16 8.04
C VAL A 33 3.22 10.97 6.57
N GLU A 34 3.88 11.68 5.66
CA GLU A 34 3.73 11.48 4.22
C GLU A 34 4.23 10.10 3.77
N ALA A 35 5.37 9.65 4.29
CA ALA A 35 5.89 8.31 4.02
C ALA A 35 4.93 7.21 4.52
N LEU A 36 4.35 7.38 5.71
CA LEU A 36 3.32 6.48 6.23
C LEU A 36 2.11 6.43 5.27
N ALA A 37 1.60 7.59 4.85
CA ALA A 37 0.47 7.66 3.92
C ALA A 37 0.78 6.96 2.58
N PHE A 38 1.96 7.20 2.02
CA PHE A 38 2.41 6.59 0.78
C PHE A 38 2.49 5.06 0.88
N VAL A 39 3.08 4.54 1.96
CA VAL A 39 3.19 3.08 2.18
C VAL A 39 1.81 2.45 2.32
N VAL A 40 0.92 3.07 3.10
CA VAL A 40 -0.44 2.55 3.29
C VAL A 40 -1.24 2.57 1.98
N ASP A 41 -1.14 3.64 1.19
CA ASP A 41 -1.83 3.71 -0.11
C ASP A 41 -1.32 2.65 -1.10
N ASP A 42 -0.01 2.39 -1.15
CA ASP A 42 0.55 1.32 -1.99
C ASP A 42 0.08 -0.08 -1.51
N LEU A 43 0.05 -0.32 -0.19
CA LEU A 43 -0.44 -1.56 0.37
C LEU A 43 -1.94 -1.78 0.10
N VAL A 44 -2.77 -0.73 0.23
CA VAL A 44 -4.22 -0.81 0.00
C VAL A 44 -4.52 -1.14 -1.46
N ARG A 45 -3.73 -0.64 -2.41
CA ARG A 45 -3.88 -1.02 -3.82
C ARG A 45 -3.60 -2.50 -4.09
N ARG A 46 -2.77 -3.13 -3.26
CA ARG A 46 -2.30 -4.51 -3.43
C ARG A 46 -3.14 -5.51 -2.64
N ALA A 47 -3.42 -5.21 -1.38
CA ALA A 47 -4.14 -6.05 -0.42
C ALA A 47 -5.18 -5.24 0.37
N PRO A 48 -6.24 -4.75 -0.30
CA PRO A 48 -7.22 -3.84 0.30
C PRO A 48 -7.92 -4.41 1.53
N ARG A 49 -8.32 -5.68 1.52
CA ARG A 49 -9.08 -6.30 2.63
C ARG A 49 -8.17 -6.53 3.84
N THR A 50 -6.94 -6.97 3.62
CA THR A 50 -5.94 -7.08 4.68
C THR A 50 -5.68 -5.72 5.34
N CYS A 51 -5.54 -4.66 4.53
CA CYS A 51 -5.33 -3.30 5.04
C CYS A 51 -6.56 -2.74 5.78
N GLU A 52 -7.76 -3.06 5.32
CA GLU A 52 -9.03 -2.71 5.97
C GLU A 52 -9.15 -3.38 7.35
N SER A 53 -8.92 -4.69 7.42
CA SER A 53 -8.93 -5.46 8.66
C SER A 53 -7.93 -4.91 9.70
N ALA A 54 -6.73 -4.56 9.24
CA ALA A 54 -5.70 -3.94 10.07
C ALA A 54 -5.97 -2.46 10.42
N LYS A 55 -7.00 -1.84 9.83
CA LYS A 55 -7.34 -0.42 10.00
C LYS A 55 -6.16 0.51 9.69
N LEU A 56 -5.43 0.26 8.60
CA LEU A 56 -4.26 1.08 8.27
C LEU A 56 -4.61 2.53 7.94
N HIS A 57 -5.72 2.79 7.24
CA HIS A 57 -6.17 4.16 6.94
C HIS A 57 -6.46 4.97 8.21
N SER A 58 -6.99 4.35 9.27
CA SER A 58 -7.24 5.09 10.52
C SER A 58 -5.93 5.50 11.20
N LEU A 59 -4.85 4.72 11.04
CA LEU A 59 -3.53 5.09 11.55
C LEU A 59 -2.94 6.28 10.80
N VAL A 60 -3.12 6.35 9.48
CA VAL A 60 -2.72 7.52 8.67
C VAL A 60 -3.47 8.76 9.13
N SER A 61 -4.80 8.69 9.26
CA SER A 61 -5.62 9.81 9.72
C SER A 61 -5.23 10.27 11.12
N ARG A 62 -5.01 9.32 12.04
CA ARG A 62 -4.55 9.59 13.41
C ARG A 62 -3.18 10.26 13.42
N ALA A 63 -2.22 9.75 12.64
CA ALA A 63 -0.88 10.33 12.56
C ALA A 63 -0.90 11.76 12.01
N LYS A 64 -1.71 12.04 10.98
CA LYS A 64 -1.92 13.40 10.44
C LYS A 64 -2.49 14.36 11.48
N GLU A 65 -3.48 13.91 12.24
CA GLU A 65 -4.07 14.73 13.32
C GLU A 65 -3.07 15.02 14.44
N LEU A 66 -2.33 13.99 14.88
CA LEU A 66 -1.32 14.13 15.93
C LEU A 66 -0.16 15.04 15.50
N HIS A 67 0.24 14.98 14.24
CA HIS A 67 1.23 15.90 13.69
C HIS A 67 0.75 17.35 13.69
N ARG A 68 -0.53 17.62 13.34
CA ARG A 68 -1.12 18.97 13.44
C ARG A 68 -1.13 19.50 14.87
N LYS A 69 -1.25 18.62 15.86
CA LYS A 69 -1.17 18.95 17.30
C LYS A 69 0.29 19.01 17.82
N ASN A 70 1.28 18.89 16.94
CA ASN A 70 2.71 18.83 17.25
C ASN A 70 3.07 17.72 18.27
N ASN A 71 2.28 16.64 18.32
CA ASN A 71 2.48 15.54 19.25
C ASN A 71 3.35 14.45 18.62
N LEU A 72 4.66 14.70 18.58
CA LEU A 72 5.62 13.85 17.87
C LEU A 72 5.74 12.43 18.46
N THR A 73 5.60 12.29 19.78
CA THR A 73 5.65 10.98 20.44
C THR A 73 4.45 10.12 20.05
N ALA A 74 3.26 10.71 19.95
CA ALA A 74 2.07 10.00 19.50
C ALA A 74 2.13 9.70 17.98
N VAL A 75 2.76 10.56 17.17
CA VAL A 75 3.07 10.25 15.77
C VAL A 75 3.99 9.03 15.68
N ALA A 76 5.07 8.99 16.47
CA ALA A 76 5.97 7.83 16.53
C ALA A 76 5.22 6.54 16.91
N ALA A 77 4.33 6.61 17.90
CA ALA A 77 3.50 5.48 18.29
C ALA A 77 2.57 5.00 17.16
N ALA A 78 1.99 5.92 16.37
CA ALA A 78 1.16 5.56 15.22
C ALA A 78 1.97 4.92 14.08
N LEU A 79 3.17 5.42 13.78
CA LEU A 79 4.07 4.78 12.81
C LEU A 79 4.52 3.39 13.29
N GLN A 80 4.87 3.25 14.57
CA GLN A 80 5.27 1.97 15.14
C GLN A 80 4.12 0.96 15.14
N GLU A 81 2.89 1.40 15.44
CA GLU A 81 1.70 0.55 15.34
C GLU A 81 1.47 0.10 13.90
N ALA A 82 1.61 0.99 12.92
CA ALA A 82 1.49 0.63 11.51
C ALA A 82 2.56 -0.40 11.11
N LYS A 83 3.80 -0.21 11.54
CA LYS A 83 4.92 -1.14 11.27
C LYS A 83 4.63 -2.53 11.85
N THR A 84 4.20 -2.60 13.11
CA THR A 84 3.87 -3.86 13.77
C THR A 84 2.72 -4.57 13.06
N LYS A 85 1.68 -3.84 12.65
CA LYS A 85 0.55 -4.43 11.91
C LYS A 85 0.98 -4.99 10.57
N VAL A 86 1.73 -4.22 9.78
CA VAL A 86 2.23 -4.65 8.46
C VAL A 86 3.14 -5.88 8.58
N ALA A 87 4.00 -5.93 9.60
CA ALA A 87 4.85 -7.08 9.86
C ALA A 87 4.06 -8.33 10.28
N ALA A 88 2.86 -8.15 10.85
CA ALA A 88 1.96 -9.22 11.27
C ALA A 88 0.93 -9.61 10.20
N PHE A 89 1.05 -9.11 8.97
CA PHE A 89 0.11 -9.46 7.91
C PHE A 89 0.18 -10.97 7.58
N PRO A 90 -0.98 -11.65 7.44
CA PRO A 90 -1.00 -13.01 6.96
C PRO A 90 -0.57 -13.04 5.49
N LEU A 91 0.66 -13.52 5.23
CA LEU A 91 1.29 -13.45 3.91
C LEU A 91 0.45 -14.14 2.82
N GLU A 92 -0.18 -15.28 3.16
CA GLU A 92 -1.07 -16.02 2.24
C GLU A 92 -2.24 -15.15 1.76
N GLN A 93 -2.89 -14.40 2.66
CA GLN A 93 -4.02 -13.54 2.29
C GLN A 93 -3.57 -12.34 1.45
N VAL A 94 -2.42 -11.75 1.80
CA VAL A 94 -1.82 -10.66 1.01
C VAL A 94 -1.49 -11.15 -0.40
N GLU A 95 -0.93 -12.35 -0.52
CA GLU A 95 -0.62 -12.95 -1.81
C GLU A 95 -1.87 -13.20 -2.64
N ASP A 96 -2.90 -13.81 -2.05
CA ASP A 96 -4.17 -14.08 -2.71
C ASP A 96 -4.82 -12.80 -3.26
N GLU A 97 -4.81 -11.72 -2.47
CA GLU A 97 -5.31 -10.42 -2.89
C GLU A 97 -4.47 -9.82 -4.02
N MET A 98 -3.14 -9.89 -3.93
CA MET A 98 -2.23 -9.43 -4.98
C MET A 98 -2.46 -10.18 -6.30
N LEU A 99 -2.56 -11.51 -6.24
CA LEU A 99 -2.84 -12.35 -7.40
C LEU A 99 -4.20 -12.05 -8.00
N ARG A 100 -5.23 -11.87 -7.17
CA ARG A 100 -6.58 -11.49 -7.63
C ARG A 100 -6.56 -10.13 -8.34
N ASN A 101 -5.87 -9.14 -7.78
CA ASN A 101 -5.77 -7.81 -8.40
C ASN A 101 -4.95 -7.83 -9.70
N CYS A 102 -3.88 -8.62 -9.77
CA CYS A 102 -3.15 -8.86 -11.02
C CYS A 102 -4.05 -9.49 -12.09
N HIS A 103 -4.86 -10.49 -11.74
CA HIS A 103 -5.82 -11.11 -12.67
C HIS A 103 -6.84 -10.09 -13.18
N ILE A 104 -7.35 -9.20 -12.33
CA ILE A 104 -8.26 -8.12 -12.73
C ILE A 104 -7.56 -7.16 -13.70
N LEU A 105 -6.31 -6.77 -13.44
CA LEU A 105 -5.53 -5.91 -14.33
C LEU A 105 -5.28 -6.58 -15.70
N PHE A 106 -4.84 -7.83 -15.72
CA PHE A 106 -4.65 -8.58 -16.95
C PHE A 106 -5.96 -8.77 -17.72
N GLY A 107 -7.06 -9.11 -17.03
CA GLY A 107 -8.38 -9.24 -17.64
C GLY A 107 -8.89 -7.92 -18.23
N THR A 108 -8.66 -6.81 -17.53
CA THR A 108 -9.01 -5.46 -17.98
C THR A 108 -8.18 -5.07 -19.19
N LEU A 109 -6.85 -5.22 -19.14
CA LEU A 109 -5.94 -4.94 -20.26
C LEU A 109 -6.26 -5.81 -21.49
N ALA A 110 -6.52 -7.10 -21.31
CA ALA A 110 -6.92 -7.99 -22.39
C ALA A 110 -8.25 -7.55 -23.02
N THR A 111 -9.20 -7.10 -22.21
CA THR A 111 -10.50 -6.62 -22.70
C THR A 111 -10.37 -5.29 -23.44
N VAL A 112 -9.64 -4.32 -22.90
CA VAL A 112 -9.34 -3.04 -23.56
C VAL A 112 -8.55 -3.27 -24.85
N GLY A 113 -7.53 -4.15 -24.82
CA GLY A 113 -6.76 -4.53 -26.00
C GLY A 113 -7.63 -5.15 -27.09
N ARG A 114 -8.52 -6.09 -26.75
CA ARG A 114 -9.50 -6.65 -27.70
C ARG A 114 -10.43 -5.59 -28.29
N TYR A 115 -10.92 -4.66 -27.47
CA TYR A 115 -11.77 -3.57 -27.94
C TYR A 115 -11.03 -2.63 -28.89
N ALA A 116 -9.79 -2.25 -28.56
CA ALA A 116 -8.94 -1.41 -29.39
C ALA A 116 -8.61 -2.08 -30.74
N LEU A 117 -8.30 -3.38 -30.73
CA LEU A 117 -8.08 -4.18 -31.93
C LEU A 117 -9.34 -4.24 -32.80
N ARG A 118 -10.52 -4.53 -32.23
CA ARG A 118 -11.79 -4.54 -32.96
C ARG A 118 -12.11 -3.19 -33.59
N ARG A 119 -11.85 -2.07 -32.90
CA ARG A 119 -12.02 -0.72 -33.47
C ARG A 119 -11.07 -0.43 -34.62
N LYS A 120 -9.81 -0.87 -34.55
CA LYS A 120 -8.85 -0.69 -35.65
C LYS A 120 -9.21 -1.58 -36.84
N VAL A 121 -9.53 -2.85 -36.63
CA VAL A 121 -9.91 -3.78 -37.71
C VAL A 121 -11.25 -3.38 -38.35
N GLY A 122 -12.25 -2.99 -37.55
CA GLY A 122 -13.52 -2.47 -38.07
C GLY A 122 -13.42 -1.15 -38.85
N ARG A 123 -12.29 -0.44 -38.74
CA ARG A 123 -11.94 0.74 -39.55
C ARG A 123 -11.21 0.40 -40.85
N ILE A 124 -10.62 -0.79 -40.96
CA ILE A 124 -9.88 -1.27 -42.14
C ILE A 124 -10.81 -2.05 -43.10
N VAL A 125 -11.92 -2.58 -42.59
CA VAL A 125 -12.92 -3.36 -43.37
C VAL A 125 -14.13 -2.51 -43.80
N ARG A 126 -13.99 -1.19 -43.84
CA ARG A 126 -14.93 -0.25 -44.47
C ARG A 126 -14.21 0.57 -45.52
#